data_AF-A0A1H9C594-F1
#
_entry.id   AF-A0A1H9C594-F1
#
_cell.length_a   1.000
_cell.length_b   1.000
_cell.length_c   1.000
_cell.angle_alpha   90.00
_cell.angle_beta   90.00
_cell.angle_gamma   90.00
#
_symmetry.space_group_name_H-M   'P 1'
#
loop_
_entity.id
_entity.type
_entity.pdbx_description
1 polymer ?
#
loop_
_entity_poly.entity_id
_entity_poly.type
_entity_poly.pdbx_seq_one_letter_code
_entity_poly.pdbx_strand_id
1 'polypeptide(L)'
;MNQKIFFIIGIPTVLMAIISIGMPFYCRSILNQAGQKLLPLVRKKQIVSHWVTPILSYLLVILPFFINMGRFGMIIPYCGVVGLYIVLKESSFAPNSGVYEKLLINSSTIVKYESIKELPEEPQANVLIITNKKNQKIQLVFDNPNEALEVLNVLKKQMKV
;
A
#
# COMPACT_ATOMS: atom_id res chain seq x y z
N MET A 1 0.28 26.49 26.24
CA MET A 1 0.32 26.70 24.76
C MET A 1 1.22 25.68 24.08
N ASN A 2 2.44 25.46 24.57
CA ASN A 2 3.45 24.57 23.97
C ASN A 2 3.03 23.08 23.83
N GLN A 3 2.31 22.51 24.80
CA GLN A 3 1.86 21.12 24.71
C GLN A 3 0.84 20.88 23.58
N LYS A 4 -0.14 21.79 23.41
CA LYS A 4 -1.16 21.64 22.35
C LYS A 4 -0.53 21.69 20.95
N ILE A 5 0.44 22.57 20.75
CA ILE A 5 1.20 22.69 19.49
C ILE A 5 1.99 21.40 19.21
N PHE A 6 2.62 20.82 20.24
CA PHE A 6 3.34 19.55 20.11
C PHE A 6 2.42 18.38 19.69
N PHE A 7 1.21 18.28 20.26
CA PHE A 7 0.25 17.22 19.88
C PHE A 7 -0.38 17.43 18.50
N ILE A 8 -0.63 18.69 18.12
CA ILE A 8 -1.27 19.06 16.85
C ILE A 8 -0.31 18.95 15.66
N ILE A 9 0.96 19.31 15.85
CA ILE A 9 1.95 19.37 14.77
C ILE A 9 3.11 18.43 15.00
N GLY A 10 3.73 18.49 16.19
CA GLY A 10 4.93 17.71 16.48
C GLY A 10 4.76 16.22 16.23
N ILE A 11 3.67 15.63 16.73
CA ILE A 11 3.37 14.20 16.52
C ILE A 11 3.13 13.88 15.04
N PRO A 12 2.20 14.54 14.31
CA PRO A 12 2.03 14.31 12.87
C PRO A 12 3.30 14.47 12.05
N THR A 13 4.13 15.48 12.33
CA THR A 13 5.40 15.70 11.63
C THR A 13 6.38 14.55 11.86
N VAL A 14 6.54 14.11 13.12
CA VAL A 14 7.39 12.95 13.44
C VAL A 14 6.88 11.68 12.77
N LEU A 15 5.56 11.44 12.77
CA LEU A 15 4.96 10.31 12.08
C LEU A 15 5.22 10.36 10.56
N MET A 16 5.05 11.52 9.93
CA MET A 16 5.34 11.69 8.51
C MET A 16 6.81 11.43 8.18
N ALA A 17 7.73 11.89 9.03
CA ALA A 17 9.16 11.62 8.86
C ALA A 17 9.46 10.12 8.96
N ILE A 18 8.90 9.43 9.98
CA ILE A 18 9.03 7.98 10.15
C ILE A 18 8.48 7.22 8.93
N ILE A 19 7.32 7.61 8.42
CA ILE A 19 6.72 6.96 7.24
C ILE A 19 7.60 7.20 6.00
N SER A 20 8.05 8.43 5.80
CA SER A 20 8.85 8.80 4.62
C SER A 20 10.20 8.07 4.58
N ILE A 21 10.88 7.99 5.72
CA ILE A 21 12.17 7.30 5.84
C ILE A 21 11.97 5.79 5.93
N GLY A 22 10.94 5.32 6.64
CA GLY A 22 10.71 3.89 6.92
C GLY A 22 10.14 3.11 5.73
N MET A 23 9.33 3.73 4.87
CA MET A 23 8.72 3.06 3.71
C MET A 23 9.73 2.42 2.74
N PRO A 24 10.85 3.05 2.35
CA PRO A 24 11.84 2.40 1.47
C PRO A 24 12.49 1.17 2.15
N PHE A 25 12.78 1.23 3.45
CA PHE A 25 13.30 0.07 4.18
C PHE A 25 12.27 -1.05 4.28
N TYR A 26 11.00 -0.70 4.55
CA TYR A 26 9.90 -1.66 4.56
C TYR A 26 9.72 -2.34 3.19
N CYS A 27 9.72 -1.56 2.11
CA CYS A 27 9.62 -2.09 0.75
C CYS A 27 10.79 -3.04 0.44
N ARG A 28 12.03 -2.64 0.74
CA ARG A 28 13.22 -3.49 0.54
C ARG A 28 13.16 -4.77 1.37
N SER A 29 12.70 -4.70 2.62
CA SER A 29 12.52 -5.87 3.48
C SER A 29 11.51 -6.87 2.90
N ILE A 30 10.37 -6.39 2.40
CA ILE A 30 9.37 -7.24 1.74
C ILE A 30 9.92 -7.85 0.46
N LEU A 31 10.62 -7.09 -0.38
CA LEU A 31 11.21 -7.60 -1.62
C LEU A 31 12.28 -8.66 -1.37
N ASN A 32 13.11 -8.47 -0.34
CA ASN A 32 14.08 -9.49 0.08
C ASN A 32 13.40 -10.78 0.56
N GLN A 33 12.22 -10.68 1.18
CA GLN A 33 11.42 -11.85 1.58
C GLN A 33 10.68 -12.49 0.42
N ALA A 34 10.44 -11.77 -0.68
CA ALA A 34 9.59 -12.22 -1.77
C ALA A 34 10.23 -13.33 -2.61
N GLY A 35 11.55 -13.33 -2.73
CA GLY A 35 12.31 -14.24 -3.60
C GLY A 35 12.38 -13.73 -5.04
N GLN A 36 12.58 -14.64 -6.00
CA GLN A 36 12.65 -14.28 -7.41
C GLN A 36 11.27 -13.87 -7.96
N LYS A 37 11.27 -12.93 -8.92
CA LYS A 37 10.06 -12.46 -9.59
C LYS A 37 9.70 -13.43 -10.71
N LEU A 38 8.53 -14.07 -10.60
CA LEU A 38 8.03 -15.06 -11.56
C LEU A 38 7.22 -14.41 -12.70
N LEU A 39 6.39 -13.43 -12.35
CA LEU A 39 5.54 -12.72 -13.31
C LEU A 39 5.54 -11.22 -13.00
N PRO A 40 5.95 -10.34 -13.93
CA PRO A 40 5.75 -8.91 -13.81
C PRO A 40 4.30 -8.54 -14.09
N LEU A 41 3.69 -7.78 -13.17
CA LEU A 41 2.39 -7.14 -13.42
C LEU A 41 2.65 -5.71 -13.89
N VAL A 42 2.11 -5.35 -15.06
CA VAL A 42 2.32 -4.02 -15.64
C VAL A 42 1.43 -3.04 -14.91
N ARG A 43 2.02 -2.24 -14.01
CA ARG A 43 1.32 -1.13 -13.36
C ARG A 43 1.90 0.20 -13.78
N LYS A 44 1.02 1.17 -14.03
CA LYS A 44 1.43 2.56 -14.32
C LYS A 44 2.21 3.11 -13.12
N LYS A 45 3.42 3.62 -13.39
CA LYS A 45 4.22 4.32 -12.38
C LYS A 45 3.52 5.63 -12.00
N GLN A 46 3.09 5.75 -10.75
CA GLN A 46 2.50 6.98 -10.23
C GLN A 46 3.58 7.96 -9.74
N ILE A 47 4.48 8.38 -10.64
CA ILE A 47 5.65 9.23 -10.29
C ILE A 47 5.20 10.58 -9.71
N VAL A 48 4.14 11.17 -10.26
CA VAL A 48 3.60 12.46 -9.80
C VAL A 48 3.07 12.35 -8.36
N SER A 49 2.39 11.25 -8.03
CA SER A 49 1.85 10.98 -6.69
C SER A 49 2.95 10.89 -5.63
N HIS A 50 4.13 10.38 -6.00
CA HIS A 50 5.25 10.20 -5.08
C HIS A 50 5.85 11.53 -4.60
N TRP A 51 5.87 12.56 -5.44
CA TRP A 51 6.47 13.86 -5.11
C TRP A 51 5.45 14.89 -4.64
N VAL A 52 4.26 14.90 -5.23
CA VAL A 52 3.22 15.90 -4.95
C VAL A 52 2.53 15.63 -3.61
N THR A 53 2.27 14.36 -3.27
CA THR A 53 1.56 14.01 -2.04
C THR A 53 2.33 14.36 -0.77
N PRO A 54 3.65 14.12 -0.63
CA PRO A 54 4.40 14.59 0.52
C PRO A 54 4.28 16.11 0.73
N ILE A 55 4.40 16.89 -0.33
CA ILE A 55 4.30 18.36 -0.28
C ILE A 55 2.91 18.79 0.23
N LEU A 56 1.84 18.22 -0.34
CA LEU A 56 0.46 18.48 0.10
C LEU A 56 0.22 18.05 1.55
N SER A 57 0.70 16.88 1.95
CA SER A 57 0.56 16.41 3.33
C SER A 57 1.30 17.33 4.31
N TYR A 58 2.47 17.86 3.96
CA TYR A 58 3.19 18.82 4.81
C TYR A 58 2.44 20.16 4.90
N LEU A 59 1.88 20.65 3.79
CA LEU A 59 1.04 21.85 3.79
C LEU A 59 -0.18 21.69 4.71
N LEU A 60 -0.82 20.52 4.73
CA LEU A 60 -1.96 20.24 5.62
C LEU A 60 -1.58 20.24 7.11
N VAL A 61 -0.35 19.85 7.45
CA VAL A 61 0.14 19.91 8.84
C VAL A 61 0.44 21.35 9.28
N ILE A 62 0.80 22.23 8.35
CA ILE A 62 1.11 23.65 8.63
C ILE A 62 -0.15 24.52 8.59
N LEU A 63 -1.19 24.12 7.85
CA LEU A 63 -2.46 24.84 7.70
C LEU A 63 -3.09 25.33 9.03
N PRO A 64 -3.07 24.56 10.14
CA PRO A 64 -3.62 25.01 11.42
C PRO A 64 -2.90 26.20 12.05
N PHE A 65 -1.70 26.58 11.59
CA PHE A 65 -1.01 27.81 12.04
C PHE A 65 -1.63 29.08 11.46
N PHE A 66 -2.18 28.99 10.24
CA PHE A 66 -2.70 30.15 9.52
C PHE A 66 -4.20 30.33 9.72
N ILE A 67 -4.92 29.27 10.09
CA ILE A 67 -6.37 29.27 10.23
C ILE A 67 -6.75 28.69 11.59
N ASN A 68 -7.51 29.46 12.38
CA ASN A 68 -7.99 29.00 13.68
C ASN A 68 -9.12 27.98 13.50
N MET A 69 -8.75 26.71 13.28
CA MET A 69 -9.67 25.64 12.89
C MET A 69 -10.36 24.93 14.07
N GLY A 70 -10.21 25.42 15.30
CA GLY A 70 -10.82 24.80 16.48
C GLY A 70 -10.48 23.31 16.60
N ARG A 71 -11.49 22.43 16.67
CA ARG A 71 -11.31 20.97 16.76
C ARG A 71 -10.75 20.32 15.48
N PHE A 72 -10.95 20.95 14.31
CA PHE A 72 -10.41 20.45 13.04
C PHE A 72 -8.89 20.61 12.93
N GLY A 73 -8.30 21.47 13.78
CA GLY A 73 -6.85 21.64 13.88
C GLY A 73 -6.10 20.35 14.24
N MET A 74 -6.75 19.39 14.92
CA MET A 74 -6.17 18.05 15.17
C MET A 74 -6.49 17.04 14.07
N ILE A 75 -7.65 17.10 13.43
CA ILE A 75 -8.08 16.05 12.48
C ILE A 75 -7.29 16.15 11.18
N ILE A 76 -7.11 17.37 10.66
CA ILE A 76 -6.51 17.61 9.34
C ILE A 76 -5.05 17.13 9.25
N PRO A 77 -4.15 17.42 10.22
CA PRO A 77 -2.79 16.89 10.21
C PRO A 77 -2.74 15.36 10.19
N TYR A 78 -3.60 14.69 10.96
CA TYR A 78 -3.62 13.22 11.02
C TYR A 78 -4.20 12.60 9.73
N CYS A 79 -5.18 13.24 9.10
CA CYS A 79 -5.61 12.87 7.75
C CYS A 79 -4.45 12.97 6.74
N GLY A 80 -3.62 14.02 6.84
CA GLY A 80 -2.41 14.18 6.03
C GLY A 80 -1.40 13.05 6.23
N VAL A 81 -1.22 12.59 7.48
CA VAL A 81 -0.36 11.44 7.82
C VAL A 81 -0.88 10.14 7.19
N VAL A 82 -2.19 9.86 7.34
CA VAL A 82 -2.81 8.64 6.78
C VAL A 82 -2.76 8.66 5.24
N GLY A 83 -3.08 9.80 4.63
CA GLY A 83 -2.98 9.99 3.18
C GLY A 83 -1.56 9.78 2.66
N LEU A 84 -0.56 10.33 3.36
CA LEU A 84 0.85 10.11 3.05
C LEU A 84 1.21 8.62 3.11
N TYR A 85 0.79 7.91 4.16
CA TYR A 85 1.07 6.48 4.32
C TYR A 85 0.51 5.66 3.16
N ILE A 86 -0.76 5.87 2.80
CA ILE A 86 -1.43 5.14 1.71
C ILE A 86 -0.69 5.38 0.40
N VAL A 87 -0.40 6.64 0.07
CA VAL A 87 0.26 7.00 -1.19
C VAL A 87 1.69 6.53 -1.25
N LEU A 88 2.47 6.67 -0.17
CA LEU A 88 3.85 6.18 -0.15
C LEU A 88 3.88 4.65 -0.26
N LYS A 89 2.94 3.95 0.37
CA LYS A 89 2.82 2.50 0.24
C LYS A 89 2.49 2.12 -1.20
N GLU A 90 1.47 2.71 -1.80
CA GLU A 90 1.08 2.42 -3.17
C GLU A 90 2.19 2.77 -4.17
N SER A 91 2.79 3.95 -4.08
CA SER A 91 3.87 4.38 -4.99
C SER A 91 5.14 3.55 -4.86
N SER A 92 5.44 3.02 -3.66
CA SER A 92 6.61 2.16 -3.44
C SER A 92 6.41 0.74 -3.96
N PHE A 93 5.19 0.18 -3.83
CA PHE A 93 4.92 -1.21 -4.23
C PHE A 93 4.33 -1.34 -5.64
N ALA A 94 3.65 -0.33 -6.18
CA ALA A 94 3.15 -0.32 -7.56
C ALA A 94 4.20 -0.70 -8.61
N PRO A 95 5.41 -0.10 -8.66
CA PRO A 95 6.44 -0.51 -9.62
C PRO A 95 6.98 -1.92 -9.39
N ASN A 96 6.79 -2.45 -8.19
CA ASN A 96 7.19 -3.79 -7.77
C ASN A 96 6.03 -4.79 -7.81
N SER A 97 4.92 -4.45 -8.47
CA SER A 97 3.81 -5.38 -8.61
C SER A 97 4.24 -6.60 -9.43
N GLY A 98 3.85 -7.77 -8.95
CA GLY A 98 4.24 -9.04 -9.55
C GLY A 98 3.96 -10.23 -8.65
N VAL A 99 4.02 -11.40 -9.29
CA VAL A 99 4.00 -12.70 -8.63
C VAL A 99 5.45 -13.08 -8.31
N TYR A 100 5.75 -13.36 -7.06
CA TYR A 100 7.08 -13.78 -6.58
C TYR A 100 7.01 -15.21 -6.03
N GLU A 101 8.15 -15.82 -5.74
CA GLU A 101 8.19 -17.21 -5.22
C GLU A 101 7.40 -17.42 -3.93
N LYS A 102 7.39 -16.43 -3.01
CA LYS A 102 6.78 -16.60 -1.66
C LYS A 102 5.54 -15.74 -1.43
N LEU A 103 5.33 -14.74 -2.25
CA LEU A 103 4.26 -13.76 -2.08
C LEU A 103 3.83 -13.13 -3.40
N LEU A 104 2.65 -12.54 -3.38
CA LEU A 104 2.08 -11.73 -4.46
C LEU A 104 2.06 -10.27 -4.01
N ILE A 105 2.54 -9.37 -4.86
CA ILE A 105 2.42 -7.92 -4.67
C ILE A 105 1.50 -7.38 -5.76
N ASN A 106 0.41 -6.74 -5.37
CA ASN A 106 -0.48 -6.00 -6.27
C ASN A 106 -0.70 -4.59 -5.71
N SER A 107 0.03 -3.61 -6.26
CA SER A 107 0.04 -2.24 -5.77
C SER A 107 0.29 -2.22 -4.25
N SER A 108 -0.63 -1.71 -3.44
CA SER A 108 -0.46 -1.63 -1.98
C SER A 108 -0.77 -2.94 -1.22
N THR A 109 -1.23 -3.98 -1.91
CA THR A 109 -1.64 -5.26 -1.31
C THR A 109 -0.54 -6.30 -1.44
N ILE A 110 -0.17 -6.92 -0.32
CA ILE A 110 0.85 -7.98 -0.24
C ILE A 110 0.17 -9.22 0.32
N VAL A 111 0.23 -10.33 -0.42
CA VAL A 111 -0.38 -11.61 -0.03
C VAL A 111 0.70 -12.67 0.04
N LYS A 112 0.97 -13.21 1.22
CA LYS A 112 1.87 -14.36 1.39
C LYS A 112 1.13 -15.64 1.06
N TYR A 113 1.73 -16.56 0.31
CA TYR A 113 1.06 -17.81 -0.07
C TYR A 113 0.67 -18.68 1.12
N GLU A 114 1.51 -18.69 2.16
CA GLU A 114 1.22 -19.36 3.44
C GLU A 114 -0.05 -18.86 4.12
N SER A 115 -0.51 -17.65 3.81
CA SER A 115 -1.72 -17.05 4.37
C SER A 115 -2.99 -17.36 3.58
N ILE A 116 -2.86 -17.90 2.36
CA ILE A 116 -3.98 -18.27 1.50
C ILE A 116 -4.59 -19.57 2.01
N LYS A 117 -5.91 -19.59 2.12
CA LYS A 117 -6.69 -20.78 2.47
C LYS A 117 -7.32 -21.39 1.23
N GLU A 118 -7.98 -20.57 0.44
CA GLU A 118 -8.74 -20.98 -0.75
C GLU A 118 -8.49 -19.99 -1.89
N LEU A 119 -8.32 -20.55 -3.09
CA LEU A 119 -8.27 -19.83 -4.36
C LEU A 119 -9.61 -20.00 -5.08
N PRO A 120 -10.07 -18.99 -5.84
CA PRO A 120 -11.26 -19.15 -6.67
C PRO A 120 -10.97 -20.09 -7.84
N GLU A 121 -12.00 -20.76 -8.36
CA GLU A 121 -11.86 -21.60 -9.54
C GLU A 121 -11.50 -20.77 -10.78
N GLU A 122 -12.16 -19.62 -10.93
CA GLU A 122 -11.97 -18.64 -12.00
C GLU A 122 -12.00 -17.19 -11.47
N PRO A 123 -11.28 -16.25 -12.11
CA PRO A 123 -11.37 -14.83 -11.78
C PRO A 123 -12.72 -14.24 -12.22
N GLN A 124 -13.24 -13.30 -11.43
CA GLN A 124 -14.43 -12.52 -11.80
C GLN A 124 -14.00 -11.37 -12.70
N ALA A 125 -13.97 -11.60 -14.01
CA ALA A 125 -13.42 -10.67 -15.01
C ALA A 125 -11.97 -10.28 -14.68
N ASN A 126 -11.72 -9.04 -14.27
CA ASN A 126 -10.40 -8.52 -13.90
C ASN A 126 -10.13 -8.57 -12.38
N VAL A 127 -10.95 -9.30 -11.61
CA VAL A 127 -10.84 -9.37 -10.16
C VAL A 127 -10.57 -10.80 -9.68
N LEU A 128 -9.54 -10.96 -8.86
CA LEU A 128 -9.26 -12.20 -8.14
C LEU A 128 -9.58 -12.03 -6.65
N ILE A 129 -10.48 -12.86 -6.13
CA ILE A 129 -10.87 -12.85 -4.71
C ILE A 129 -10.23 -14.05 -4.04
N ILE A 130 -9.30 -13.80 -3.12
CA ILE A 130 -8.58 -14.83 -2.38
C ILE A 130 -9.09 -14.87 -0.94
N THR A 131 -9.35 -16.06 -0.39
CA THR A 131 -9.71 -16.20 1.03
C THR A 131 -8.47 -16.55 1.84
N ASN A 132 -8.16 -15.75 2.86
CA ASN A 132 -7.04 -16.05 3.77
C ASN A 132 -7.43 -17.06 4.86
N LYS A 133 -6.45 -17.57 5.61
CA LYS A 133 -6.66 -18.49 6.75
C LYS A 133 -7.52 -17.93 7.88
N LYS A 134 -7.70 -16.60 7.94
CA LYS A 134 -8.62 -15.91 8.88
C LYS A 134 -10.03 -15.74 8.29
N ASN A 135 -10.35 -16.42 7.19
CA ASN A 135 -11.61 -16.30 6.43
C ASN A 135 -11.90 -14.87 5.94
N GLN A 136 -10.88 -14.04 5.75
CA GLN A 136 -11.03 -12.71 5.16
C GLN A 136 -10.85 -12.80 3.64
N LYS A 137 -11.73 -12.13 2.90
CA LYS A 137 -11.65 -12.01 1.44
C LYS A 137 -10.72 -10.86 1.06
N ILE A 138 -9.67 -11.17 0.32
CA ILE A 138 -8.71 -10.21 -0.24
C ILE A 138 -9.03 -10.05 -1.72
N GLN A 139 -9.42 -8.85 -2.12
CA GLN A 139 -9.73 -8.52 -3.50
C GLN A 139 -8.50 -7.95 -4.20
N LEU A 140 -8.11 -8.57 -5.30
CA LEU A 140 -7.02 -8.13 -6.17
C LEU A 140 -7.63 -7.74 -7.50
N VAL A 141 -7.57 -6.45 -7.83
CA VAL A 141 -8.04 -5.92 -9.11
C VAL A 141 -6.86 -5.89 -10.06
N PHE A 142 -7.03 -6.28 -11.31
CA PHE A 142 -6.04 -6.25 -12.38
C PHE A 142 -6.50 -5.31 -13.50
N ASP A 143 -5.57 -4.87 -14.35
CA ASP A 143 -5.90 -4.01 -15.47
C ASP A 143 -6.49 -4.80 -16.64
N ASN A 144 -6.18 -6.09 -16.72
CA ASN A 144 -6.66 -6.99 -17.77
C ASN A 144 -7.20 -8.31 -17.17
N PRO A 145 -8.36 -8.82 -17.65
CA PRO A 145 -8.85 -10.15 -17.27
C PRO A 145 -7.86 -11.29 -17.55
N ASN A 146 -7.05 -11.19 -18.62
CA ASN A 146 -6.05 -12.21 -18.94
C ASN A 146 -4.93 -12.27 -17.88
N GLU A 147 -4.52 -11.11 -17.33
CA GLU A 147 -3.54 -11.08 -16.23
C GLU A 147 -4.09 -11.77 -14.98
N ALA A 148 -5.38 -11.58 -14.66
CA ALA A 148 -6.00 -12.22 -13.52
C ALA A 148 -5.98 -13.75 -13.64
N LEU A 149 -6.20 -14.26 -14.86
CA LEU A 149 -6.17 -15.70 -15.16
C LEU A 149 -4.74 -16.26 -15.13
N GLU A 150 -3.76 -15.55 -15.69
CA GLU A 150 -2.35 -15.92 -15.60
C GLU A 150 -1.87 -15.98 -14.14
N VAL A 151 -2.19 -14.97 -13.34
CA VAL A 151 -1.84 -14.94 -11.92
C VAL A 151 -2.48 -16.12 -11.18
N LEU A 152 -3.75 -16.43 -11.44
CA LEU A 152 -4.42 -17.58 -10.84
C LEU A 152 -3.72 -18.90 -11.20
N ASN A 153 -3.33 -19.08 -12.45
CA ASN A 153 -2.62 -20.29 -12.90
C ASN A 153 -1.25 -20.43 -12.24
N VAL A 154 -0.51 -19.34 -12.05
CA VAL A 154 0.77 -19.36 -11.33
C VAL A 154 0.55 -19.66 -9.85
N LEU A 155 -0.49 -19.08 -9.22
CA LEU A 155 -0.82 -19.35 -7.81
C LEU A 155 -1.19 -20.82 -7.59
N LYS A 156 -2.00 -21.41 -8.45
CA LYS A 156 -2.36 -22.85 -8.41
C LYS A 156 -1.10 -23.73 -8.47
N LYS A 157 -0.20 -23.46 -9.42
CA LYS A 157 1.10 -24.15 -9.56
C LYS A 157 1.97 -24.04 -8.30
N GLN A 158 2.06 -22.86 -7.70
CA GLN A 158 2.87 -22.63 -6.49
C GLN A 158 2.27 -23.29 -5.24
N MET A 159 0.95 -23.34 -5.14
CA MET A 159 0.25 -23.96 -4.01
C MET A 159 0.13 -25.49 -4.15
N LYS A 160 0.56 -26.08 -5.27
CA LYS A 160 0.35 -27.50 -5.63
C LYS A 160 -1.13 -27.90 -5.59
N VAL A 161 -2.00 -27.02 -6.05
CA VAL A 161 -3.45 -27.25 -6.24
C VAL A 161 -3.77 -27.21 -7.72
#